data_AF-A0A7S1BB32-F1
#
_entry.id   AF-A0A7S1BB32-F1
#
_cell.length_a   1.000
_cell.length_b   1.000
_cell.length_c   1.000
_cell.angle_alpha   90.00
_cell.angle_beta   90.00
_cell.angle_gamma   90.00
#
_symmetry.space_group_name_H-M   'P 1'
#
loop_
_entity.id
_entity.type
_entity.pdbx_description
1 polymer ?
#
loop_
_entity_poly.entity_id
_entity_poly.type
_entity_poly.pdbx_seq_one_letter_code
_entity_poly.pdbx_strand_id
1 'polypeptide(L)'
;DIATSIMLNQVAKKCKSLRFVIMVNYVSLLEDRGGAIKSVLKLTRNFVKDFNLEKKSFMFLFTHSDEIKIIPESIKGAKECLEQEIIRTSEGNREDDVQSILNFMLISLQKNYPFVDVIHPLKSNFQQLLLVIEKHLKRVK
;
A
#
# COMPACT_ATOMS: atom_id res chain seq x y z
N ASP A 1 -6.47 2.34 -17.67
CA ASP A 1 -5.96 2.10 -19.03
C ASP A 1 -5.74 0.60 -19.23
N ILE A 2 -6.37 0.01 -20.25
CA ILE A 2 -6.30 -1.44 -20.54
C ILE A 2 -4.95 -1.79 -21.18
N ALA A 3 -4.36 -0.88 -21.97
CA ALA A 3 -3.08 -1.08 -22.63
C ALA A 3 -1.93 -1.19 -21.60
N THR A 4 -1.95 -0.32 -20.60
CA THR A 4 -0.98 -0.34 -19.49
C THR A 4 -1.06 -1.64 -18.69
N SER A 5 -2.27 -2.14 -18.40
CA SER A 5 -2.46 -3.40 -17.68
C SER A 5 -1.96 -4.62 -18.47
N ILE A 6 -2.15 -4.67 -19.79
CA ILE A 6 -1.65 -5.76 -20.66
C ILE A 6 -0.13 -5.74 -20.70
N MET A 7 0.48 -4.56 -20.90
CA MET A 7 1.93 -4.40 -20.95
C MET A 7 2.57 -4.80 -19.61
N LEU A 8 2.02 -4.35 -18.48
CA LEU A 8 2.51 -4.74 -17.15
C LEU A 8 2.41 -6.24 -16.91
N ASN A 9 1.33 -6.88 -17.37
CA ASN A 9 1.15 -8.33 -17.22
C ASN A 9 2.17 -9.12 -18.07
N GLN A 10 2.49 -8.63 -19.28
CA GLN A 10 3.55 -9.22 -20.11
C GLN A 10 4.95 -9.08 -19.49
N VAL A 11 5.24 -7.92 -18.88
CA VAL A 11 6.49 -7.70 -18.14
C VAL A 11 6.56 -8.64 -16.93
N ALA A 12 5.48 -8.71 -16.16
CA ALA A 12 5.38 -9.59 -15.00
C ALA A 12 5.65 -11.07 -15.36
N LYS A 13 5.08 -11.56 -16.47
CA LYS A 13 5.30 -12.93 -16.96
C LYS A 13 6.74 -13.20 -17.41
N LYS A 14 7.49 -12.17 -17.80
CA LYS A 14 8.90 -12.29 -18.22
C LYS A 14 9.87 -12.16 -17.04
N CYS A 15 9.43 -11.64 -15.89
CA CYS A 15 10.24 -11.52 -14.70
C CYS A 15 10.37 -12.86 -13.97
N LYS A 16 11.60 -13.23 -13.56
CA LYS A 16 11.85 -14.43 -12.73
C LYS A 16 11.27 -14.30 -11.32
N SER A 17 11.11 -13.06 -10.85
CA SER A 17 10.47 -12.77 -9.57
C SER A 17 10.03 -11.31 -9.48
N LEU A 18 8.97 -11.04 -8.72
CA LEU A 18 8.42 -9.70 -8.52
C LEU A 18 8.29 -9.33 -7.03
N ARG A 19 8.42 -8.03 -6.76
CA ARG A 19 8.06 -7.36 -5.51
C ARG A 19 7.21 -6.16 -5.88
N PHE A 20 6.26 -5.83 -5.03
CA PHE A 20 5.29 -4.77 -5.31
C PHE A 20 5.43 -3.66 -4.29
N VAL A 21 5.76 -2.48 -4.77
CA VAL A 21 5.73 -1.25 -3.98
C VAL A 21 4.61 -0.40 -4.55
N ILE A 22 3.55 -0.22 -3.78
CA ILE A 22 2.33 0.45 -4.19
C ILE A 22 2.30 1.81 -3.54
N MET A 23 2.51 2.85 -4.35
CA MET A 23 2.38 4.23 -3.90
C MET A 23 0.92 4.63 -3.96
N VAL A 24 0.38 5.04 -2.81
CA VAL A 24 -1.01 5.49 -2.67
C VAL A 24 -0.96 6.98 -2.32
N ASN A 25 -1.71 7.81 -3.04
CA ASN A 25 -1.89 9.19 -2.61
C ASN A 25 -2.77 9.19 -1.35
N TYR A 26 -2.31 9.85 -0.29
CA TYR A 26 -3.01 9.91 0.98
C TYR A 26 -4.45 10.46 0.82
N VAL A 27 -4.63 11.46 -0.05
CA VAL A 27 -5.95 12.05 -0.35
C VAL A 27 -6.93 11.02 -0.91
N SER A 28 -6.46 10.07 -1.70
CA SER A 28 -7.33 9.04 -2.30
C SER A 28 -7.98 8.14 -1.27
N LEU A 29 -7.38 7.96 -0.08
CA LEU A 29 -8.01 7.21 1.01
C LEU A 29 -9.09 8.04 1.72
N LEU A 30 -8.89 9.36 1.81
CA LEU A 30 -9.81 10.28 2.49
C LEU A 30 -11.09 10.53 1.67
N GLU A 31 -10.95 10.72 0.36
CA GLU A 31 -12.06 11.12 -0.52
C GLU A 31 -12.90 9.91 -0.96
N ASP A 32 -12.25 8.81 -1.34
CA ASP A 32 -12.89 7.64 -1.93
C ASP A 32 -12.71 6.42 -1.02
N ARG A 33 -13.19 6.54 0.22
CA ARG A 33 -13.13 5.59 1.35
C ARG A 33 -13.31 4.12 0.93
N GLY A 34 -12.24 3.51 0.42
CA GLY A 34 -12.18 2.14 -0.04
C GLY A 34 -12.11 1.95 -1.57
N GLY A 35 -12.54 2.91 -2.40
CA GLY A 35 -12.44 2.82 -3.86
C GLY A 35 -11.00 2.86 -4.38
N ALA A 36 -10.12 3.63 -3.73
CA ALA A 36 -8.68 3.57 -3.97
C ALA A 36 -8.11 2.15 -3.69
N ILE A 37 -8.51 1.55 -2.57
CA ILE A 37 -8.08 0.19 -2.19
C ILE A 37 -8.65 -0.87 -3.13
N LYS A 38 -9.90 -0.72 -3.58
CA LYS A 38 -10.50 -1.58 -4.62
C LYS A 38 -9.73 -1.52 -5.93
N SER A 39 -9.31 -0.33 -6.35
CA SER A 39 -8.51 -0.15 -7.56
C SER A 39 -7.16 -0.84 -7.43
N VAL A 40 -6.53 -0.72 -6.27
CA VAL A 40 -5.30 -1.44 -5.94
C VAL A 40 -5.50 -2.95 -5.96
N LEU A 41 -6.59 -3.47 -5.38
CA LEU A 41 -6.96 -4.89 -5.41
C LEU A 41 -7.15 -5.42 -6.84
N LYS A 42 -7.89 -4.67 -7.66
CA LYS A 42 -8.13 -5.04 -9.05
C LYS A 42 -6.82 -5.10 -9.83
N LEU A 43 -5.88 -4.20 -9.52
CA LEU A 43 -4.55 -4.21 -10.11
C LEU A 43 -3.72 -5.41 -9.62
N THR A 44 -3.64 -5.65 -8.31
CA THR A 44 -2.82 -6.73 -7.73
C THR A 44 -3.29 -8.11 -8.17
N ARG A 45 -4.60 -8.34 -8.34
CA ARG A 45 -5.16 -9.59 -8.88
C ARG A 45 -4.67 -9.95 -10.29
N ASN A 46 -4.17 -8.99 -11.06
CA ASN A 46 -3.56 -9.29 -12.36
C ASN A 46 -2.17 -9.94 -12.24
N PHE A 47 -1.53 -9.83 -11.07
CA PHE A 47 -0.16 -10.28 -10.84
C PHE A 47 -0.07 -11.44 -9.84
N VAL A 48 -0.97 -11.50 -8.86
CA VAL A 48 -1.02 -12.57 -7.85
C VAL A 48 -2.40 -13.20 -7.84
N LYS A 49 -2.46 -14.54 -7.83
CA LYS A 49 -3.72 -15.30 -7.76
C LYS A 49 -4.41 -15.16 -6.40
N ASP A 50 -3.62 -15.13 -5.32
CA ASP A 50 -4.09 -15.01 -3.95
C ASP A 50 -3.24 -13.98 -3.20
N PHE A 51 -3.86 -12.86 -2.82
CA PHE A 51 -3.20 -11.81 -2.05
C PHE A 51 -2.77 -12.31 -0.67
N ASN A 52 -3.55 -13.14 0.01
CA ASN A 52 -3.22 -13.56 1.37
C ASN A 52 -1.96 -14.42 1.44
N LEU A 53 -1.72 -15.25 0.41
CA LEU A 53 -0.49 -16.03 0.27
C LEU A 53 0.73 -15.16 -0.07
N GLU A 54 0.50 -14.07 -0.80
CA GLU A 54 1.57 -13.22 -1.33
C GLU A 54 1.68 -11.84 -0.66
N LYS A 55 0.91 -11.53 0.38
CA LYS A 55 0.83 -10.19 1.02
C LYS A 55 2.18 -9.65 1.50
N LYS A 56 3.12 -10.52 1.85
CA LYS A 56 4.50 -10.16 2.25
C LYS A 56 5.39 -9.72 1.07
N SER A 57 4.90 -9.84 -0.16
CA SER A 57 5.54 -9.34 -1.37
C SER A 57 5.08 -7.92 -1.72
N PHE A 58 4.19 -7.34 -0.91
CA PHE A 58 3.61 -6.00 -1.10
C PHE A 58 4.06 -5.05 0.00
N MET A 59 4.35 -3.81 -0.38
CA MET A 59 4.50 -2.66 0.50
C MET A 59 3.60 -1.54 0.02
N PHE A 60 2.85 -0.92 0.92
CA PHE A 60 2.00 0.23 0.63
C PHE A 60 2.64 1.50 1.20
N LEU A 61 2.94 2.43 0.31
CA LEU A 61 3.60 3.68 0.64
C LEU A 61 2.63 4.83 0.42
N PHE A 62 2.15 5.43 1.51
CA PHE A 62 1.26 6.58 1.45
C PHE A 62 2.08 7.85 1.24
N THR A 63 1.72 8.62 0.23
CA THR A 63 2.48 9.78 -0.26
C THR A 63 1.62 11.03 -0.20
N HIS A 64 2.25 12.21 -0.28
CA HIS A 64 1.56 13.50 -0.29
C HIS A 64 0.78 13.79 1.01
N SER A 65 1.17 13.16 2.13
CA SER A 65 0.58 13.49 3.44
C SER A 65 0.88 14.93 3.86
N ASP A 66 2.00 15.48 3.38
CA ASP A 66 2.45 16.85 3.61
C ASP A 66 1.61 17.92 2.88
N GLU A 67 0.83 17.52 1.88
CA GLU A 67 -0.07 18.43 1.16
C GLU A 67 -1.41 18.65 1.91
N ILE A 68 -1.68 17.84 2.95
CA ILE A 68 -2.95 17.84 3.65
C ILE A 68 -2.78 18.55 5.01
N LYS A 69 -3.35 19.76 5.12
CA LYS A 69 -3.22 20.64 6.31
C LYS A 69 -3.63 19.99 7.65
N ILE A 70 -4.55 19.02 7.61
CA ILE A 70 -5.08 18.34 8.81
C ILE A 70 -4.12 17.24 9.29
N ILE A 71 -3.23 16.75 8.43
CA ILE A 71 -2.28 15.70 8.77
C ILE A 71 -1.07 16.32 9.46
N PRO A 72 -0.65 15.80 10.64
CA PRO A 72 0.54 16.30 11.30
C PRO A 72 1.78 16.15 10.41
N GLU A 73 2.65 17.15 10.41
CA GLU A 73 3.84 17.10 9.55
C GLU A 73 4.86 16.02 9.96
N SER A 74 4.72 15.42 11.14
CA SER A 74 5.60 14.36 11.60
C SER A 74 5.18 13.02 10.97
N ILE A 75 6.16 12.20 10.56
CA ILE A 75 5.89 10.85 10.04
C ILE A 75 5.03 10.03 11.02
N LYS A 76 5.32 10.14 12.32
CA LYS A 76 4.57 9.44 13.36
C LYS A 76 3.10 9.87 13.37
N GLY A 77 2.83 11.17 13.42
CA GLY A 77 1.46 11.69 13.42
C GLY A 77 0.71 11.36 12.12
N ALA A 78 1.40 11.39 10.98
CA ALA A 78 0.80 10.99 9.70
C ALA A 78 0.41 9.50 9.68
N LYS A 79 1.23 8.62 10.29
CA LYS A 79 0.91 7.20 10.49
C LYS A 79 -0.29 7.00 11.42
N GLU A 80 -0.36 7.75 12.52
CA GLU A 80 -1.49 7.69 13.46
C GLU A 80 -2.79 8.11 12.76
N CYS A 81 -2.77 9.20 11.98
CA CYS A 81 -3.92 9.59 11.17
C CYS A 81 -4.29 8.54 10.11
N LEU A 82 -3.30 7.91 9.49
CA LEU A 82 -3.53 6.87 8.47
C LEU A 82 -4.21 5.65 9.10
N GLU A 83 -3.76 5.25 10.28
CA GLU A 83 -4.37 4.15 11.03
C GLU A 83 -5.87 4.41 11.28
N GLN A 84 -6.21 5.61 11.74
CA GLN A 84 -7.61 5.99 11.98
C GLN A 84 -8.43 5.99 10.69
N GLU A 85 -7.85 6.43 9.57
CA GLU A 85 -8.57 6.43 8.30
C GLU A 85 -8.78 5.02 7.74
N ILE A 86 -7.82 4.11 7.93
CA ILE A 86 -7.97 2.69 7.60
C ILE A 86 -9.10 2.07 8.42
N ILE A 87 -9.18 2.37 9.72
CA ILE A 87 -10.27 1.89 10.59
C ILE A 87 -11.63 2.38 10.08
N ARG A 88 -11.78 3.69 9.84
CA ARG A 88 -13.03 4.26 9.29
C ARG A 88 -13.41 3.68 7.94
N THR A 89 -12.42 3.47 7.08
CA THR A 89 -12.63 2.85 5.76
C THR A 89 -13.10 1.40 5.90
N SER A 90 -12.54 0.66 6.87
CA SER A 90 -12.95 -0.70 7.19
C SER A 90 -14.38 -0.73 7.75
N GLU A 91 -14.76 0.18 8.64
CA GLU A 91 -16.13 0.25 9.16
C GLU A 91 -17.18 0.52 8.06
N GLY A 92 -16.80 1.30 7.04
CA GLY A 92 -17.66 1.64 5.90
C GLY A 92 -17.71 0.62 4.76
N ASN A 93 -16.86 -0.41 4.78
CA ASN A 93 -16.72 -1.35 3.66
C ASN A 93 -17.17 -2.76 4.03
N ARG A 94 -17.85 -3.48 3.14
CA ARG A 94 -18.35 -4.85 3.41
C ARG A 94 -17.73 -5.92 2.51
N GLU A 95 -16.77 -5.57 1.67
CA GLU A 95 -16.13 -6.51 0.75
C GLU A 95 -14.95 -7.20 1.43
N ASP A 96 -15.01 -8.53 1.52
CA ASP A 96 -14.03 -9.37 2.23
C ASP A 96 -12.59 -9.16 1.74
N ASP A 97 -12.40 -8.96 0.43
CA ASP A 97 -11.09 -8.71 -0.15
C ASP A 97 -10.50 -7.36 0.27
N VAL A 98 -11.34 -6.33 0.31
CA VAL A 98 -10.95 -4.98 0.77
C VAL A 98 -10.61 -5.05 2.25
N GLN A 99 -11.43 -5.74 3.03
CA GLN A 99 -11.19 -5.95 4.45
C GLN A 99 -9.88 -6.69 4.72
N SER A 100 -9.54 -7.69 3.92
CA SER A 100 -8.29 -8.43 4.05
C SER A 100 -7.05 -7.52 3.91
N ILE A 101 -7.08 -6.60 2.95
CA ILE A 101 -6.00 -5.61 2.77
C ILE A 101 -5.99 -4.57 3.89
N LEU A 102 -7.13 -3.98 4.20
CA LEU A 102 -7.22 -2.96 5.26
C LEU A 102 -6.73 -3.52 6.59
N ASN A 103 -7.12 -4.75 6.92
CA ASN A 103 -6.65 -5.44 8.12
C ASN A 103 -5.14 -5.72 8.07
N PHE A 104 -4.60 -6.14 6.91
CA PHE A 104 -3.16 -6.30 6.73
C PHE A 104 -2.41 -4.98 6.94
N MET A 105 -2.92 -3.88 6.41
CA MET A 105 -2.33 -2.56 6.57
C MET A 105 -2.38 -2.10 8.02
N LEU A 106 -3.53 -2.25 8.67
CA LEU A 106 -3.76 -1.89 10.07
C LEU A 106 -2.80 -2.63 11.00
N ILE A 107 -2.74 -3.96 10.89
CA ILE A 107 -1.80 -4.78 11.68
C ILE A 107 -0.34 -4.36 11.41
N SER A 108 -0.01 -4.00 10.17
CA SER A 108 1.33 -3.57 9.81
C SER A 108 1.71 -2.24 10.46
N LEU A 109 0.79 -1.28 10.53
CA LEU A 109 1.01 -0.03 11.25
C LEU A 109 1.14 -0.27 12.76
N GLN A 110 0.19 -1.00 13.36
CA GLN A 110 0.15 -1.25 14.81
C GLN A 110 1.37 -2.01 15.33
N LYS A 111 1.85 -2.99 14.56
CA LYS A 111 3.03 -3.79 14.92
C LYS A 111 4.34 -3.24 14.35
N ASN A 112 4.28 -2.08 13.68
CA ASN A 112 5.41 -1.45 13.01
C ASN A 112 6.15 -2.40 12.04
N TYR A 113 5.39 -3.17 11.28
CA TYR A 113 5.91 -4.04 10.23
C TYR A 113 6.20 -3.26 8.94
N PRO A 114 7.18 -3.70 8.13
CA PRO A 114 7.70 -2.95 6.98
C PRO A 114 6.81 -3.05 5.73
N PHE A 115 5.50 -3.21 5.89
CA PHE A 115 4.57 -3.41 4.77
C PHE A 115 3.65 -2.22 4.53
N VAL A 116 3.59 -1.27 5.47
CA VAL A 116 2.90 0.01 5.30
C VAL A 116 3.75 1.12 5.88
N ASP A 117 3.94 2.19 5.11
CA ASP A 117 4.66 3.37 5.57
C ASP A 117 4.08 4.65 4.96
N VAL A 118 4.44 5.79 5.55
CA VAL A 118 4.15 7.12 5.02
C VAL A 118 5.45 7.74 4.56
N ILE A 119 5.45 8.26 3.33
CA ILE A 119 6.57 9.00 2.76
C ILE A 119 6.30 10.50 2.88
N HIS A 120 7.23 11.20 3.51
CA HIS A 120 7.35 12.64 3.44
C HIS A 120 8.59 13.00 2.62
N PRO A 121 8.50 13.87 1.59
CA PRO A 121 9.61 14.17 0.68
C PRO A 121 10.90 14.60 1.38
N LEU A 122 10.78 15.42 2.44
CA LEU A 122 11.91 15.96 3.19
C LEU A 122 12.29 15.15 4.45
N LYS A 123 11.39 14.35 5.02
CA LYS A 123 11.58 13.70 6.34
C LYS A 123 11.83 12.20 6.23
N SER A 124 11.55 11.57 5.09
CA SER A 124 11.79 10.15 4.87
C SER A 124 13.22 9.85 4.45
N ASN A 125 13.81 8.78 5.00
CA ASN A 125 15.12 8.28 4.60
C ASN A 125 14.97 7.26 3.46
N PHE A 126 15.17 7.70 2.22
CA PHE A 126 15.00 6.85 1.03
C PHE A 126 16.02 5.72 0.93
N GLN A 127 17.25 5.92 1.41
CA GLN A 127 18.25 4.85 1.43
C GLN A 127 17.82 3.72 2.37
N GLN A 128 17.32 4.09 3.56
CA GLN A 128 16.79 3.12 4.51
C GLN A 128 15.54 2.40 3.97
N LEU A 129 14.66 3.13 3.27
CA LEU A 129 13.48 2.54 2.62
C LEU A 129 13.86 1.47 1.57
N LEU A 130 14.87 1.74 0.74
CA LEU A 130 15.37 0.76 -0.23
C LEU A 130 15.88 -0.52 0.45
N LEU A 131 16.68 -0.38 1.51
CA LEU A 131 17.17 -1.52 2.28
C LEU A 131 16.03 -2.34 2.89
N VAL A 132 14.99 -1.67 3.40
CA VAL A 132 13.81 -2.33 3.95
C VAL A 132 13.08 -3.13 2.86
N ILE A 133 12.86 -2.53 1.69
CA ILE A 133 12.19 -3.18 0.56
C ILE A 133 12.94 -4.44 0.13
N GLU A 134 14.27 -4.35 -0.03
CA GLU A 134 15.07 -5.47 -0.50
C GLU A 134 15.14 -6.63 0.50
N LYS A 135 15.18 -6.30 1.80
CA LYS A 135 15.31 -7.25 2.91
C LYS A 135 13.99 -7.93 3.28
N HIS A 136 12.88 -7.18 3.29
CA HIS A 136 11.63 -7.65 3.90
C HIS A 136 10.59 -8.13 2.89
N LEU A 137 10.61 -7.66 1.64
CA LEU A 137 9.61 -8.09 0.67
C LEU A 137 9.97 -9.45 0.09
N LYS A 138 9.04 -10.40 0.24
CA LYS A 138 9.10 -11.70 -0.43
C LYS A 138 9.05 -11.50 -1.94
N ARG A 139 9.73 -12.38 -2.66
CA ARG A 139 9.67 -12.48 -4.11
C ARG A 139 8.51 -13.40 -4.50
N VAL A 140 7.56 -12.88 -5.28
CA VAL A 140 6.60 -13.72 -6.01
C VAL A 140 7.36 -14.39 -7.16
N LYS A 141 7.20 -15.69 -7.35
CA LYS A 141 7.80 -16.47 -8.44
C LYS A 141 6.77 -16.71 -9.55
#